data_AF-A0A1H4XAI5-F1
#
_entry.id   AF-A0A1H4XAI5-F1
#
_cell.length_a   1.000
_cell.length_b   1.000
_cell.length_c   1.000
_cell.angle_alpha   90.00
_cell.angle_beta   90.00
_cell.angle_gamma   90.00
#
_symmetry.space_group_name_H-M   'P 1'
#
loop_
_entity.id
_entity.type
_entity.pdbx_description
1 polymer ?
#
loop_
_entity_poly.entity_id
_entity_poly.type
_entity_poly.pdbx_seq_one_letter_code
_entity_poly.pdbx_strand_id
1 'polypeptide(L)'
;MMLRQTYRGRRVLGLLVAGLLGWALLWSIALASTVKNLPFKLVPSFADLEPLTLAPAERQWLAAHPRLRVGIAIDDYQPIDITRDRNRYQGISADYLGLVGERLDVKMEVLGFSEREQAVEALRNGTIDVLTSANGYERGLSGLRFTSDYMPDRAVVVVRRDGSSPSDDLAGKKLVLLDGYANAEQVHAAYPNSQIMLSPNLYSGLEALNQGDADAFIGNEIIVRAYKALRPYLAVRIEDESRLPPTGFAFATRDDNAVLAGLLEQALQSIDESLQREIQARWTTGLGANISGERIELSAEEQAWILQHPHVMVASQQYPPSVFKDKEGRWAGLNIDLLNRISRMTGLHFVHKESLSTAQTLELLESGQAQMNSTLTASEDRRLFLNFSHAFGGAAWVFVVRSEDRRLSSLEQLAGEVLALPARHTLESFIRRNYPDIRLRSVSNYEEARALVSSGEARATIQNEVQVQGLNLADDGLRVGRSVEGTWSADEFAVRKDQPELLSILNKSLEALPVAELSAIRLKWLGATPVPMPAWQRVPTWVYWAVATALLFGLASLAWSSRLKLQIQQRLNAEKRLNDQLAFMRALLDGIPNPIFVRDLEGRLITCNKSYEQQLGTSLVRISEHRDRPFRLIVTGHFANA
;
A
#
# COMPACT_ATOMS: atom_id res chain seq x y z
N MET A 1 -36.57 72.85 -44.67
CA MET A 1 -35.13 72.66 -44.38
C MET A 1 -34.82 72.23 -42.93
N MET A 2 -35.77 72.29 -41.98
CA MET A 2 -35.54 71.95 -40.55
C MET A 2 -35.67 70.46 -40.17
N LEU A 3 -36.20 69.56 -41.02
CA LEU A 3 -36.36 68.13 -40.65
C LEU A 3 -35.17 67.22 -40.98
N ARG A 4 -34.14 67.70 -41.70
CA ARG A 4 -32.97 66.89 -42.07
C ARG A 4 -31.78 67.00 -41.11
N GLN A 5 -31.76 68.00 -40.22
CA GLN A 5 -30.66 68.17 -39.24
C GLN A 5 -30.84 67.36 -37.96
N THR A 6 -32.07 67.09 -37.53
CA THR A 6 -32.37 66.31 -36.31
C THR A 6 -32.07 64.82 -36.45
N TYR A 7 -32.10 64.26 -37.65
CA TYR A 7 -31.83 62.83 -37.89
C TYR A 7 -30.33 62.49 -37.92
N ARG A 8 -29.48 63.43 -38.35
CA ARG A 8 -28.01 63.25 -38.37
C ARG A 8 -27.41 63.34 -36.96
N GLY A 9 -27.92 64.24 -36.12
CA GLY A 9 -27.46 64.36 -34.72
C GLY A 9 -27.72 63.12 -33.88
N ARG A 10 -28.88 62.46 -34.05
CA ARG A 10 -29.23 61.23 -33.31
C ARG A 10 -28.39 60.00 -33.72
N ARG A 11 -28.01 59.87 -34.99
CA ARG A 11 -27.13 58.77 -35.45
C ARG A 11 -25.68 58.94 -34.98
N VAL A 12 -25.17 60.17 -34.95
CA VAL A 12 -23.80 60.44 -34.45
C VAL A 12 -23.74 60.25 -32.93
N LEU A 13 -24.78 60.67 -32.19
CA LEU A 13 -24.86 60.43 -30.75
C LEU A 13 -25.00 58.93 -30.42
N GLY A 14 -25.79 58.18 -31.20
CA GLY A 14 -25.92 56.72 -31.03
C GLY A 14 -24.63 55.94 -31.29
N LEU A 15 -23.83 56.36 -32.29
CA LEU A 15 -22.53 55.75 -32.59
C LEU A 15 -21.46 56.10 -31.54
N LEU A 16 -21.48 57.31 -30.98
CA LEU A 16 -20.58 57.70 -29.88
C LEU A 16 -20.92 56.97 -28.58
N VAL A 17 -22.20 56.79 -28.26
CA VAL A 17 -22.65 56.05 -27.07
C VAL A 17 -22.36 54.54 -27.23
N ALA A 18 -22.54 53.97 -28.41
CA ALA A 18 -22.17 52.58 -28.69
C ALA A 18 -20.64 52.36 -28.66
N GLY A 19 -19.86 53.33 -29.15
CA GLY A 19 -18.40 53.31 -29.04
C GLY A 19 -17.90 53.40 -27.61
N LEU A 20 -18.51 54.26 -26.79
CA LEU A 20 -18.20 54.39 -25.35
C LEU A 20 -18.62 53.16 -24.54
N LEU A 21 -19.76 52.53 -24.87
CA LEU A 21 -20.19 51.27 -24.25
C LEU A 21 -19.31 50.10 -24.68
N GLY A 22 -18.87 50.04 -25.94
CA GLY A 22 -17.91 49.05 -26.43
C GLY A 22 -16.52 49.21 -25.80
N TRP A 23 -16.05 50.44 -25.59
CA TRP A 23 -14.81 50.72 -24.87
C TRP A 23 -14.93 50.44 -23.37
N ALA A 24 -16.07 50.74 -22.74
CA ALA A 24 -16.33 50.39 -21.35
C ALA A 24 -16.44 48.87 -21.14
N LEU A 25 -17.01 48.11 -22.09
CA LEU A 25 -17.01 46.65 -22.07
C LEU A 25 -15.61 46.06 -22.29
N LEU A 26 -14.81 46.63 -23.19
CA LEU A 26 -13.41 46.21 -23.40
C LEU A 26 -12.51 46.55 -22.21
N TRP A 27 -12.76 47.66 -21.51
CA TRP A 27 -12.09 47.98 -20.23
C TRP A 27 -12.57 47.11 -19.06
N SER A 28 -13.84 46.72 -19.01
CA SER A 28 -14.33 45.83 -17.95
C SER A 28 -13.95 44.36 -18.17
N ILE A 29 -13.69 43.94 -19.40
CA ILE A 29 -13.07 42.63 -19.70
C ILE A 29 -11.56 42.65 -19.41
N ALA A 30 -10.88 43.81 -19.52
CA ALA A 30 -9.47 43.96 -19.20
C ALA A 30 -9.16 44.21 -17.70
N LEU A 31 -10.15 44.54 -16.86
CA LEU A 31 -9.99 44.78 -15.42
C LEU A 31 -10.62 43.70 -14.51
N ALA A 32 -11.09 42.59 -15.08
CA ALA A 32 -11.72 41.52 -14.30
C ALA A 32 -11.07 40.14 -14.53
N SER A 33 -9.74 40.09 -14.61
CA SER A 33 -9.00 38.93 -14.09
C SER A 33 -8.69 39.20 -12.62
N THR A 34 -9.72 39.34 -11.77
CA THR A 34 -9.51 39.21 -10.32
C THR A 34 -9.00 37.81 -10.09
N VAL A 35 -7.69 37.68 -9.89
CA VAL A 35 -7.04 36.45 -9.48
C VAL A 35 -7.79 35.99 -8.23
N LYS A 36 -8.53 34.90 -8.35
CA LYS A 36 -9.28 34.32 -7.23
C LYS A 36 -8.25 33.65 -6.33
N ASN A 37 -7.72 34.42 -5.37
CA ASN A 37 -6.92 33.87 -4.31
C ASN A 37 -7.78 33.59 -3.07
N LEU A 38 -7.36 32.60 -2.28
CA LEU A 38 -8.03 32.20 -1.06
C LEU A 38 -7.04 32.34 0.10
N PRO A 39 -7.39 32.99 1.22
CA PRO A 39 -6.48 33.10 2.35
C PRO A 39 -6.33 31.75 3.06
N PHE A 40 -5.09 31.42 3.43
CA PHE A 40 -4.72 30.23 4.20
C PHE A 40 -4.10 30.60 5.55
N LYS A 41 -4.38 29.79 6.57
CA LYS A 41 -3.74 29.87 7.88
C LYS A 41 -2.49 28.98 7.89
N LEU A 42 -1.31 29.58 8.01
CA LEU A 42 -0.08 28.85 8.29
C LEU A 42 -0.16 28.23 9.69
N VAL A 43 0.19 26.96 9.83
CA VAL A 43 0.26 26.29 11.13
C VAL A 43 1.48 26.81 11.91
N PRO A 44 1.39 26.98 13.24
CA PRO A 44 2.53 27.43 14.04
C PRO A 44 3.76 26.56 13.83
N SER A 45 4.94 27.17 13.94
CA SER A 45 6.20 26.44 13.94
C SER A 45 6.18 25.38 15.04
N PHE A 46 6.73 24.21 14.75
CA PHE A 46 6.87 23.14 15.74
C PHE A 46 8.10 23.33 16.64
N ALA A 47 8.97 24.29 16.31
CA ALA A 47 10.14 24.66 17.08
C ALA A 47 10.25 26.19 17.18
N ASP A 48 10.55 26.67 18.38
CA ASP A 48 10.79 28.09 18.63
C ASP A 48 12.25 28.42 18.25
N LEU A 49 12.44 29.40 17.37
CA LEU A 49 13.75 29.86 16.94
C LEU A 49 13.91 31.35 17.26
N GLU A 50 15.06 31.70 17.86
CA GLU A 50 15.40 33.10 18.10
C GLU A 50 15.59 33.86 16.77
N PRO A 51 15.08 35.12 16.68
CA PRO A 51 15.26 35.95 15.50
C PRO A 51 16.73 36.18 15.13
N LEU A 52 17.00 36.30 13.84
CA LEU A 52 18.34 36.54 13.32
C LEU A 52 18.85 37.94 13.65
N THR A 53 20.17 38.03 13.84
CA THR A 53 20.84 39.33 13.85
C THR A 53 21.04 39.81 12.42
N LEU A 54 20.17 40.72 11.97
CA LEU A 54 20.15 41.24 10.60
C LEU A 54 20.91 42.57 10.47
N ALA A 55 21.45 42.83 9.27
CA ALA A 55 22.11 44.08 8.96
C ALA A 55 21.13 45.27 9.09
N PRO A 56 21.62 46.51 9.34
CA PRO A 56 20.74 47.68 9.47
C PRO A 56 19.80 47.90 8.27
N ALA A 57 20.29 47.69 7.05
CA ALA A 57 19.50 47.85 5.83
C ALA A 57 18.39 46.79 5.70
N GLU A 58 18.68 45.54 6.09
CA GLU A 58 17.72 44.43 6.08
C GLU A 58 16.62 44.63 7.13
N ARG A 59 17.00 45.07 8.34
CA ARG A 59 16.04 45.43 9.39
C ARG A 59 15.12 46.57 8.95
N GLN A 60 15.68 47.59 8.30
CA GLN A 60 14.89 48.69 7.76
C GLN A 60 13.93 48.19 6.66
N TRP A 61 14.38 47.27 5.82
CA TRP A 61 13.54 46.67 4.77
C TRP A 61 12.37 45.88 5.38
N LEU A 62 12.62 45.01 6.37
CA LEU A 62 11.57 44.25 7.06
C LEU A 62 10.61 45.16 7.84
N ALA A 63 11.10 46.24 8.47
CA ALA A 63 10.24 47.21 9.12
C ALA A 63 9.26 47.89 8.14
N ALA A 64 9.67 48.06 6.87
CA ALA A 64 8.79 48.55 5.80
C ALA A 64 7.86 47.46 5.23
N HIS A 65 8.16 46.18 5.47
CA HIS A 65 7.41 45.02 5.02
C HIS A 65 7.02 44.12 6.21
N PRO A 66 6.13 44.60 7.10
CA PRO A 66 5.78 43.89 8.33
C PRO A 66 5.04 42.56 8.10
N ARG A 67 4.69 42.27 6.84
CA ARG A 67 4.07 41.02 6.39
C ARG A 67 4.66 40.66 5.04
N LEU A 68 4.90 39.38 4.83
CA LEU A 68 5.24 38.83 3.52
C LEU A 68 4.05 38.05 2.99
N ARG A 69 3.60 38.39 1.78
CA ARG A 69 2.53 37.68 1.09
C ARG A 69 3.14 36.48 0.37
N VAL A 70 2.64 35.31 0.67
CA VAL A 70 3.20 34.04 0.24
C VAL A 70 2.18 33.32 -0.63
N GLY A 71 2.54 32.99 -1.86
CA GLY A 71 1.70 32.21 -2.76
C GLY A 71 1.90 30.71 -2.62
N ILE A 72 0.80 29.96 -2.70
CA ILE A 72 0.77 28.50 -2.78
C ILE A 72 -0.21 28.06 -3.88
N ALA A 73 0.03 26.90 -4.49
CA ALA A 73 -0.98 26.25 -5.33
C ALA A 73 -1.96 25.46 -4.43
N ILE A 74 -3.27 25.54 -4.71
CA ILE A 74 -4.30 24.75 -4.04
C ILE A 74 -4.39 23.39 -4.75
N ASP A 75 -3.30 22.64 -4.68
CA ASP A 75 -3.29 21.22 -4.99
C ASP A 75 -2.58 20.48 -3.85
N ASP A 76 -2.98 19.23 -3.62
CA ASP A 76 -2.41 18.43 -2.54
C ASP A 76 -1.17 17.70 -3.05
N TYR A 77 -0.02 18.30 -2.77
CA TYR A 77 1.29 17.73 -3.06
C TYR A 77 1.89 17.11 -1.79
N GLN A 78 1.15 16.17 -1.17
CA GLN A 78 1.54 15.56 0.10
C GLN A 78 2.87 14.77 -0.03
N PRO A 79 3.84 14.95 0.89
CA PRO A 79 3.76 15.73 2.14
C PRO A 79 4.37 17.15 2.07
N ILE A 80 4.57 17.70 0.87
CA ILE A 80 5.23 18.99 0.65
C ILE A 80 4.29 20.15 0.96
N ASP A 81 3.15 20.17 0.26
CA ASP A 81 2.07 21.13 0.42
C ASP A 81 0.76 20.40 0.66
N ILE A 82 0.09 20.77 1.75
CA ILE A 82 -1.20 20.22 2.15
C ILE A 82 -2.14 21.39 2.32
N THR A 83 -3.16 21.44 1.46
CA THR A 83 -4.06 22.61 1.33
C THR A 83 -5.53 22.22 1.49
N ARG A 84 -5.85 20.92 1.45
CA ARG A 84 -7.24 20.44 1.59
C ARG A 84 -7.78 20.44 3.03
N ASP A 85 -6.97 20.72 4.05
CA ASP A 85 -7.42 20.83 5.45
C ASP A 85 -7.93 22.24 5.78
N ARG A 86 -9.15 22.59 5.36
CA ARG A 86 -9.89 23.80 5.81
C ARG A 86 -9.10 25.10 5.69
N ASN A 87 -8.45 25.31 4.55
CA ASN A 87 -7.57 26.45 4.29
C ASN A 87 -6.42 26.58 5.32
N ARG A 88 -5.99 25.50 5.96
CA ARG A 88 -4.73 25.44 6.71
C ARG A 88 -3.63 24.99 5.76
N TYR A 89 -2.53 25.73 5.76
CA TYR A 89 -1.35 25.36 4.99
C TYR A 89 -0.38 24.59 5.88
N GLN A 90 -0.08 23.36 5.47
CA GLN A 90 0.70 22.37 6.20
C GLN A 90 1.63 21.61 5.23
N GLY A 91 2.60 20.88 5.78
CA GLY A 91 3.58 20.11 5.01
C GLY A 91 5.00 20.61 5.21
N ILE A 92 5.95 19.98 4.53
CA ILE A 92 7.37 20.30 4.64
C ILE A 92 7.63 21.78 4.30
N SER A 93 7.04 22.30 3.22
CA SER A 93 7.23 23.69 2.82
C SER A 93 6.59 24.68 3.78
N ALA A 94 5.48 24.30 4.42
CA ALA A 94 4.85 25.11 5.47
C ALA A 94 5.73 25.17 6.73
N ASP A 95 6.35 24.06 7.13
CA ASP A 95 7.27 24.02 8.28
C ASP A 95 8.50 24.93 8.03
N TYR A 96 9.11 24.84 6.84
CA TYR A 96 10.19 25.76 6.47
C TYR A 96 9.73 27.22 6.43
N LEU A 97 8.55 27.50 5.89
CA LEU A 97 8.00 28.85 5.84
C LEU A 97 7.77 29.42 7.25
N GLY A 98 7.26 28.59 8.17
CA GLY A 98 7.08 28.94 9.57
C GLY A 98 8.40 29.29 10.24
N LEU A 99 9.41 28.41 10.11
CA LEU A 99 10.74 28.64 10.69
C LEU A 99 11.42 29.88 10.12
N VAL A 100 11.31 30.12 8.82
CA VAL A 100 11.81 31.34 8.18
C VAL A 100 11.09 32.59 8.70
N GLY A 101 9.78 32.51 8.95
CA GLY A 101 9.00 33.57 9.58
C GLY A 101 9.48 33.92 10.98
N GLU A 102 9.71 32.92 11.83
CA GLU A 102 10.27 33.09 13.18
C GLU A 102 11.67 33.71 13.13
N ARG A 103 12.55 33.20 12.25
CA ARG A 103 13.92 33.70 12.09
C ARG A 103 13.98 35.16 11.62
N LEU A 104 13.02 35.59 10.80
CA LEU A 104 12.96 36.96 10.29
C LEU A 104 12.07 37.88 11.13
N ASP A 105 11.37 37.35 12.15
CA ASP A 105 10.36 38.05 12.94
C ASP A 105 9.32 38.77 12.05
N VAL A 106 8.80 38.06 11.04
CA VAL A 106 7.86 38.62 10.05
C VAL A 106 6.65 37.72 9.87
N LYS A 107 5.47 38.34 9.79
CA LYS A 107 4.23 37.61 9.59
C LYS A 107 4.11 37.10 8.16
N MET A 108 3.95 35.79 8.01
CA MET A 108 3.67 35.13 6.74
C MET A 108 2.16 35.11 6.46
N GLU A 109 1.73 35.72 5.36
CA GLU A 109 0.34 35.75 4.91
C GLU A 109 0.18 34.85 3.66
N VAL A 110 -0.45 33.70 3.83
CA VAL A 110 -0.53 32.68 2.77
C VAL A 110 -1.78 32.89 1.91
N LEU A 111 -1.58 32.94 0.60
CA LEU A 111 -2.60 33.11 -0.43
C LEU A 111 -2.54 31.91 -1.38
N GLY A 112 -3.62 31.14 -1.44
CA GLY A 112 -3.76 29.99 -2.33
C GLY A 112 -4.35 30.37 -3.68
N PHE A 113 -3.81 29.78 -4.73
CA PHE A 113 -4.26 29.94 -6.12
C PHE A 113 -4.70 28.59 -6.68
N SER A 114 -5.77 28.56 -7.48
CA SER A 114 -6.31 27.30 -8.03
C SER A 114 -5.37 26.63 -9.02
N GLU A 115 -4.55 27.42 -9.71
CA GLU A 115 -3.58 26.95 -10.69
C GLU A 115 -2.20 27.54 -10.35
N ARG A 116 -1.16 26.76 -10.63
CA ARG A 116 0.21 27.11 -10.28
C ARG A 116 0.71 28.32 -11.08
N GLU A 117 0.32 28.41 -12.34
CA GLU A 117 0.56 29.53 -13.25
C GLU A 117 0.04 30.86 -12.67
N GLN A 118 -1.11 30.83 -12.00
CA GLN A 118 -1.70 32.02 -11.39
C GLN A 118 -0.86 32.51 -10.20
N ALA A 119 -0.28 31.60 -9.41
CA ALA A 119 0.63 31.95 -8.33
C ALA A 119 1.93 32.56 -8.88
N VAL A 120 2.47 32.01 -9.97
CA VAL A 120 3.66 32.57 -10.65
C VAL A 120 3.37 33.98 -11.20
N GLU A 121 2.23 34.19 -11.84
CA GLU A 121 1.86 35.51 -12.35
C GLU A 121 1.63 36.51 -11.21
N ALA A 122 1.01 36.07 -10.12
CA ALA A 122 0.87 36.86 -8.89
C ALA A 122 2.24 37.24 -8.30
N LEU A 123 3.27 36.41 -8.42
CA LEU A 123 4.62 36.75 -8.00
C LEU A 123 5.22 37.82 -8.92
N ARG A 124 5.14 37.61 -10.24
CA ARG A 124 5.69 38.54 -11.24
C ARG A 124 5.08 39.94 -11.14
N ASN A 125 3.77 40.03 -10.96
CA ASN A 125 3.08 41.32 -10.86
C ASN A 125 3.14 41.95 -9.44
N GLY A 126 3.69 41.24 -8.44
CA GLY A 126 3.83 41.75 -7.08
C GLY A 126 2.59 41.64 -6.20
N THR A 127 1.60 40.83 -6.58
CA THR A 127 0.47 40.47 -5.73
C THR A 127 0.93 39.61 -4.55
N ILE A 128 1.95 38.78 -4.74
CA ILE A 128 2.69 38.08 -3.68
C ILE A 128 4.17 38.45 -3.72
N ASP A 129 4.85 38.26 -2.60
CA ASP A 129 6.26 38.58 -2.42
C ASP A 129 7.15 37.33 -2.54
N VAL A 130 6.61 36.18 -2.11
CA VAL A 130 7.28 34.87 -2.11
C VAL A 130 6.34 33.81 -2.67
N LEU A 131 6.87 32.88 -3.45
CA LEU A 131 6.20 31.63 -3.83
C LEU A 131 6.91 30.48 -3.13
N THR A 132 6.18 29.58 -2.48
CA THR A 132 6.76 28.38 -1.85
C THR A 132 6.78 27.19 -2.80
N SER A 133 7.52 26.14 -2.42
CA SER A 133 7.58 24.87 -3.15
C SER A 133 7.96 25.02 -4.62
N ALA A 134 8.70 26.07 -4.94
CA ALA A 134 9.15 26.33 -6.30
C ALA A 134 10.20 25.27 -6.67
N ASN A 135 10.03 24.64 -7.82
CA ASN A 135 10.82 23.47 -8.24
C ASN A 135 11.25 23.60 -9.72
N GLY A 136 11.54 22.47 -10.37
CA GLY A 136 11.92 22.42 -11.79
C GLY A 136 10.92 23.10 -12.73
N TYR A 137 9.65 23.20 -12.38
CA TYR A 137 8.65 23.93 -13.15
C TYR A 137 8.96 25.44 -13.17
N GLU A 138 9.06 26.08 -11.99
CA GLU A 138 9.32 27.53 -11.91
C GLU A 138 10.71 27.91 -12.39
N ARG A 139 11.73 27.05 -12.19
CA ARG A 139 13.10 27.35 -12.63
C ARG A 139 13.24 27.45 -14.16
N GLY A 140 12.29 26.91 -14.91
CA GLY A 140 12.19 27.11 -16.36
C GLY A 140 11.65 28.49 -16.76
N LEU A 141 11.25 29.34 -15.81
CA LEU A 141 10.61 30.63 -16.06
C LEU A 141 11.57 31.79 -15.79
N SER A 142 11.57 32.79 -16.68
CA SER A 142 12.39 34.00 -16.52
C SER A 142 11.81 34.98 -15.48
N GLY A 143 12.68 35.82 -14.90
CA GLY A 143 12.30 36.92 -14.01
C GLY A 143 12.10 36.51 -12.55
N LEU A 144 12.49 35.29 -12.19
CA LEU A 144 12.41 34.75 -10.84
C LEU A 144 13.81 34.48 -10.29
N ARG A 145 13.95 34.61 -8.98
CA ARG A 145 15.14 34.27 -8.19
C ARG A 145 14.76 33.25 -7.13
N PHE A 146 15.63 32.29 -6.89
CA PHE A 146 15.39 31.16 -5.99
C PHE A 146 16.41 31.16 -4.86
N THR A 147 15.99 30.73 -3.67
CA THR A 147 16.90 30.34 -2.59
C THR A 147 17.63 29.04 -2.96
N SER A 148 18.55 28.63 -2.09
CA SER A 148 18.97 27.23 -2.00
C SER A 148 17.79 26.30 -1.75
N ASP A 149 17.95 25.04 -2.15
CA ASP A 149 16.91 24.02 -2.00
C ASP A 149 16.81 23.62 -0.52
N TYR A 150 15.69 23.97 0.12
CA TYR A 150 15.41 23.52 1.50
C TYR A 150 15.00 22.04 1.53
N MET A 151 14.57 21.50 0.40
CA MET A 151 14.38 20.06 0.20
C MET A 151 14.98 19.66 -1.14
N PRO A 152 16.19 19.08 -1.16
CA PRO A 152 16.80 18.57 -2.37
C PRO A 152 15.89 17.54 -3.07
N ASP A 153 15.78 17.60 -4.40
CA ASP A 153 14.99 16.63 -5.16
C ASP A 153 15.88 15.50 -5.65
N ARG A 154 15.44 14.28 -5.35
CA ARG A 154 15.89 13.06 -6.01
C ARG A 154 14.73 12.53 -6.84
N ALA A 155 14.69 12.95 -8.10
CA ALA A 155 13.71 12.46 -9.06
C ALA A 155 13.99 10.98 -9.35
N VAL A 156 12.96 10.14 -9.29
CA VAL A 156 13.07 8.69 -9.49
C VAL A 156 12.11 8.18 -10.54
N VAL A 157 12.50 7.08 -11.19
CA VAL A 157 11.65 6.30 -12.09
C VAL A 157 10.95 5.21 -11.28
N VAL A 158 9.63 5.21 -11.33
CA VAL A 158 8.77 4.24 -10.63
C VAL A 158 8.08 3.37 -11.66
N VAL A 159 8.18 2.06 -11.48
CA VAL A 159 7.58 1.06 -12.38
C VAL A 159 6.69 0.09 -11.60
N ARG A 160 5.87 -0.68 -12.30
CA ARG A 160 5.16 -1.82 -11.69
C ARG A 160 6.17 -2.85 -11.17
N ARG A 161 5.88 -3.44 -10.01
CA ARG A 161 6.71 -4.44 -9.32
C ARG A 161 7.01 -5.64 -10.20
N ASP A 162 6.02 -6.08 -10.95
CA ASP A 162 6.10 -7.26 -11.83
C ASP A 162 6.43 -6.87 -13.27
N GLY A 163 6.67 -5.58 -13.53
CA GLY A 163 7.06 -5.07 -14.83
C GLY A 163 8.53 -5.36 -15.14
N SER A 164 8.82 -5.64 -16.42
CA SER A 164 10.19 -5.67 -16.91
C SER A 164 10.88 -4.33 -16.62
N SER A 165 12.12 -4.38 -16.15
CA SER A 165 12.96 -3.18 -16.04
C SER A 165 13.03 -2.53 -17.42
N PRO A 166 12.56 -1.28 -17.57
CA PRO A 166 12.66 -0.59 -18.84
C PRO A 166 14.13 -0.28 -19.16
N SER A 167 14.42 0.07 -20.41
CA SER A 167 15.70 0.70 -20.75
C SER A 167 15.83 2.03 -20.02
N ASP A 168 17.06 2.40 -19.68
CA ASP A 168 17.37 3.65 -18.96
C ASP A 168 16.83 4.91 -19.67
N ASP A 169 16.65 4.85 -21.00
CA ASP A 169 16.16 5.96 -21.82
C ASP A 169 14.64 6.01 -21.96
N LEU A 170 13.93 4.98 -21.49
CA LEU A 170 12.48 4.84 -21.56
C LEU A 170 11.92 5.10 -22.98
N ALA A 171 12.68 4.76 -24.03
CA ALA A 171 12.28 5.02 -25.41
C ALA A 171 11.00 4.25 -25.78
N GLY A 172 10.05 4.95 -26.40
CA GLY A 172 8.74 4.41 -26.78
C GLY A 172 7.80 4.10 -25.62
N LYS A 173 8.17 4.45 -24.38
CA LYS A 173 7.36 4.25 -23.18
C LYS A 173 6.46 5.42 -22.88
N LYS A 174 5.33 5.13 -22.22
CA LYS A 174 4.42 6.14 -21.66
C LYS A 174 4.87 6.51 -20.25
N LEU A 175 5.29 7.76 -20.09
CA LEU A 175 5.77 8.33 -18.84
C LEU A 175 4.71 9.23 -18.26
N VAL A 176 4.31 8.97 -17.02
CA VAL A 176 3.42 9.85 -16.29
C VAL A 176 4.20 10.71 -15.30
N LEU A 177 3.95 12.02 -15.34
CA LEU A 177 4.50 12.99 -14.42
C LEU A 177 3.35 13.76 -13.78
N LEU A 178 3.60 14.33 -12.60
CA LEU A 178 2.65 15.27 -12.04
C LEU A 178 2.69 16.59 -12.77
N ASP A 179 1.50 17.16 -12.96
CA ASP A 179 1.38 18.51 -13.47
C ASP A 179 2.13 19.48 -12.55
N GLY A 180 2.91 20.38 -13.13
CA GLY A 180 3.78 21.29 -12.37
C GLY A 180 4.98 20.65 -11.65
N TYR A 181 5.34 19.39 -11.92
CA TYR A 181 6.55 18.79 -11.32
C TYR A 181 7.86 19.25 -11.98
N ALA A 182 7.88 19.29 -13.31
CA ALA A 182 9.04 19.69 -14.09
C ALA A 182 8.62 20.44 -15.35
N ASN A 183 9.50 21.29 -15.86
CA ASN A 183 9.26 22.04 -17.08
C ASN A 183 9.19 21.11 -18.31
N ALA A 184 8.25 21.36 -19.22
CA ALA A 184 8.01 20.51 -20.39
C ALA A 184 9.24 20.38 -21.32
N GLU A 185 10.03 21.45 -21.49
CA GLU A 185 11.25 21.41 -22.31
C GLU A 185 12.32 20.52 -21.66
N GLN A 186 12.47 20.58 -20.34
CA GLN A 186 13.41 19.74 -19.59
C GLN A 186 13.01 18.26 -19.65
N VAL A 187 11.71 17.97 -19.52
CA VAL A 187 11.18 16.61 -19.63
C VAL A 187 11.42 16.05 -21.04
N HIS A 188 11.13 16.85 -22.08
CA HIS A 188 11.37 16.43 -23.46
C HIS A 188 12.86 16.25 -23.77
N ALA A 189 13.73 17.11 -23.23
CA ALA A 189 15.18 16.96 -23.39
C ALA A 189 15.72 15.70 -22.70
N ALA A 190 15.20 15.35 -21.51
CA ALA A 190 15.60 14.15 -20.77
C ALA A 190 15.05 12.86 -21.41
N TYR A 191 13.84 12.92 -21.99
CA TYR A 191 13.10 11.78 -22.54
C TYR A 191 12.52 12.08 -23.94
N PRO A 192 13.37 12.29 -24.97
CA PRO A 192 12.94 12.77 -26.29
C PRO A 192 12.09 11.78 -27.07
N ASN A 193 12.25 10.48 -26.79
CA ASN A 193 11.58 9.39 -27.50
C ASN A 193 10.43 8.76 -26.69
N SER A 194 10.00 9.40 -25.61
CA SER A 194 8.94 8.89 -24.72
C SER A 194 7.64 9.67 -24.92
N GLN A 195 6.50 9.03 -24.60
CA GLN A 195 5.19 9.67 -24.60
C GLN A 195 4.90 10.23 -23.21
N ILE A 196 4.81 11.55 -23.07
CA ILE A 196 4.58 12.20 -21.78
C ILE A 196 3.08 12.36 -21.51
N MET A 197 2.65 11.94 -20.33
CA MET A 197 1.31 12.14 -19.79
C MET A 197 1.40 12.93 -18.49
N LEU A 198 0.64 14.03 -18.38
CA LEU A 198 0.54 14.79 -17.15
C LEU A 198 -0.66 14.29 -16.33
N SER A 199 -0.43 14.08 -15.04
CA SER A 199 -1.45 13.69 -14.09
C SER A 199 -1.77 14.87 -13.17
N PRO A 200 -3.06 15.18 -12.94
CA PRO A 200 -3.47 16.28 -12.08
C PRO A 200 -3.20 16.03 -10.60
N ASN A 201 -2.89 14.80 -10.18
CA ASN A 201 -2.52 14.48 -8.80
C ASN A 201 -1.80 13.12 -8.72
N LEU A 202 -1.16 12.86 -7.57
CA LEU A 202 -0.35 11.66 -7.32
C LEU A 202 -1.18 10.37 -7.38
N TYR A 203 -2.44 10.44 -6.98
CA TYR A 203 -3.36 9.30 -7.01
C TYR A 203 -3.59 8.82 -8.43
N SER A 204 -4.09 9.68 -9.31
CA SER A 204 -4.37 9.36 -10.71
C SER A 204 -3.12 8.91 -11.46
N GLY A 205 -1.96 9.48 -11.15
CA GLY A 205 -0.69 9.15 -11.82
C GLY A 205 -0.19 7.75 -11.48
N LEU A 206 -0.19 7.40 -10.19
CA LEU A 206 0.21 6.06 -9.75
C LEU A 206 -0.86 5.00 -10.01
N GLU A 207 -2.14 5.37 -10.04
CA GLU A 207 -3.21 4.49 -10.50
C GLU A 207 -3.02 4.13 -11.98
N ALA A 208 -2.76 5.12 -12.85
CA ALA A 208 -2.48 4.88 -14.27
C ALA A 208 -1.28 3.93 -14.48
N LEU A 209 -0.22 4.09 -13.68
CA LEU A 209 0.91 3.16 -13.68
C LEU A 209 0.49 1.74 -13.26
N ASN A 210 -0.27 1.62 -12.17
CA ASN A 210 -0.72 0.34 -11.61
C ASN A 210 -1.68 -0.41 -12.55
N GLN A 211 -2.57 0.30 -13.25
CA GLN A 211 -3.52 -0.27 -14.21
C GLN A 211 -2.90 -0.60 -15.57
N GLY A 212 -1.68 -0.11 -15.86
CA GLY A 212 -0.98 -0.38 -17.12
C GLY A 212 -1.21 0.67 -18.22
N ASP A 213 -1.83 1.80 -17.90
CA ASP A 213 -2.01 2.91 -18.86
C ASP A 213 -0.70 3.67 -19.10
N ALA A 214 0.17 3.68 -18.09
CA ALA A 214 1.54 4.18 -18.15
C ALA A 214 2.56 3.05 -17.90
N ASP A 215 3.75 3.22 -18.46
CA ASP A 215 4.87 2.28 -18.28
C ASP A 215 5.74 2.64 -17.08
N ALA A 216 5.92 3.94 -16.82
CA ALA A 216 6.65 4.45 -15.67
C ALA A 216 6.05 5.77 -15.18
N PHE A 217 6.20 6.03 -13.87
CA PHE A 217 5.91 7.31 -13.23
C PHE A 217 7.24 7.97 -12.85
N ILE A 218 7.38 9.27 -13.10
CA ILE A 218 8.55 10.05 -12.67
C ILE A 218 8.09 11.06 -11.63
N GLY A 219 8.78 11.07 -10.48
CA GLY A 219 8.50 12.03 -9.42
C GLY A 219 9.55 12.00 -8.32
N ASN A 220 9.41 12.90 -7.36
CA ASN A 220 10.31 13.03 -6.21
C ASN A 220 10.26 11.76 -5.33
N GLU A 221 11.42 11.24 -4.95
CA GLU A 221 11.57 10.02 -4.17
C GLU A 221 10.84 10.08 -2.81
N ILE A 222 10.91 11.21 -2.10
CA ILE A 222 10.29 11.38 -0.79
C ILE A 222 8.77 11.26 -0.91
N ILE A 223 8.19 11.93 -1.89
CA ILE A 223 6.75 11.90 -2.18
C ILE A 223 6.30 10.50 -2.55
N VAL A 224 7.01 9.84 -3.47
CA VAL A 224 6.70 8.47 -3.88
C VAL A 224 6.80 7.51 -2.69
N ARG A 225 7.83 7.62 -1.86
CA ARG A 225 8.02 6.76 -0.68
C ARG A 225 6.93 6.99 0.36
N ALA A 226 6.63 8.24 0.70
CA ALA A 226 5.57 8.58 1.65
C ALA A 226 4.21 8.05 1.15
N TYR A 227 3.92 8.23 -0.13
CA TYR A 227 2.69 7.75 -0.74
C TYR A 227 2.57 6.23 -0.75
N LYS A 228 3.66 5.53 -1.13
CA LYS A 228 3.75 4.07 -1.11
C LYS A 228 3.66 3.50 0.31
N ALA A 229 4.22 4.20 1.30
CA ALA A 229 4.18 3.78 2.69
C ALA A 229 2.75 3.69 3.22
N LEU A 230 1.84 4.56 2.77
CA LEU A 230 0.40 4.47 3.11
C LEU A 230 -0.39 3.54 2.19
N ARG A 231 0.20 3.09 1.09
CA ARG A 231 -0.45 2.25 0.06
C ARG A 231 0.45 1.10 -0.40
N PRO A 232 0.88 0.20 0.51
CA PRO A 232 1.75 -0.92 0.18
C PRO A 232 1.17 -1.91 -0.85
N TYR A 233 -0.15 -1.87 -1.09
CA TYR A 233 -0.81 -2.67 -2.12
C TYR A 233 -0.53 -2.17 -3.55
N LEU A 234 -0.13 -0.90 -3.72
CA LEU A 234 0.36 -0.42 -5.01
C LEU A 234 1.63 -1.21 -5.30
N ALA A 235 1.52 -2.17 -6.20
CA ALA A 235 2.59 -3.06 -6.60
C ALA A 235 3.56 -2.28 -7.50
N VAL A 236 4.21 -1.27 -6.94
CA VAL A 236 5.17 -0.41 -7.61
C VAL A 236 6.51 -0.44 -6.89
N ARG A 237 7.58 -0.30 -7.66
CA ARG A 237 8.96 -0.22 -7.19
C ARG A 237 9.65 0.99 -7.82
N ILE A 238 10.57 1.57 -7.05
CA ILE A 238 11.51 2.55 -7.57
C ILE A 238 12.58 1.73 -8.31
N GLU A 239 12.78 2.02 -9.60
CA GLU A 239 13.77 1.35 -10.45
C GLU A 239 15.15 1.98 -10.26
N ASP A 240 15.23 3.28 -10.56
CA ASP A 240 16.47 4.04 -10.62
C ASP A 240 16.19 5.55 -10.49
N GLU A 241 17.25 6.34 -10.50
CA GLU A 241 17.20 7.80 -10.60
C GLU A 241 16.72 8.23 -11.99
N SER A 242 15.96 9.32 -12.01
CA SER A 242 15.50 9.97 -13.22
C SER A 242 16.63 10.70 -13.92
N ARG A 243 16.51 10.87 -15.23
CA ARG A 243 17.40 11.73 -16.04
C ARG A 243 17.05 13.21 -15.92
N LEU A 244 15.97 13.53 -15.22
CA LEU A 244 15.64 14.93 -14.93
C LEU A 244 16.72 15.56 -14.03
N PRO A 245 17.03 16.85 -14.24
CA PRO A 245 17.93 17.56 -13.35
C PRO A 245 17.43 17.51 -11.90
N PRO A 246 18.30 17.27 -10.90
CA PRO A 246 17.92 17.20 -9.49
C PRO A 246 17.60 18.60 -8.98
N THR A 247 16.37 19.06 -9.22
CA THR A 247 15.93 20.41 -8.87
C THR A 247 15.04 20.35 -7.64
N GLY A 248 15.60 20.70 -6.48
CA GLY A 248 14.88 20.71 -5.22
C GLY A 248 13.81 21.78 -5.11
N PHE A 249 13.16 21.79 -3.94
CA PHE A 249 12.17 22.78 -3.56
C PHE A 249 12.86 23.97 -2.90
N ALA A 250 12.53 25.16 -3.38
CA ALA A 250 13.06 26.43 -2.92
C ALA A 250 11.95 27.47 -2.74
N PHE A 251 12.27 28.57 -2.07
CA PHE A 251 11.44 29.77 -2.13
C PHE A 251 11.81 30.55 -3.40
N ALA A 252 10.79 31.03 -4.10
CA ALA A 252 10.98 31.91 -5.26
C ALA A 252 10.52 33.34 -4.94
N THR A 253 11.27 34.30 -5.46
CA THR A 253 11.01 35.74 -5.37
C THR A 253 11.13 36.34 -6.77
N ARG A 254 10.71 37.59 -6.95
CA ARG A 254 11.04 38.34 -8.17
C ARG A 254 12.53 38.62 -8.23
N ASP A 255 13.11 38.55 -9.42
CA ASP A 255 14.55 38.78 -9.61
C ASP A 255 14.99 40.21 -9.26
N ASP A 256 14.08 41.18 -9.31
CA ASP A 256 14.33 42.57 -8.89
C ASP A 256 14.37 42.79 -7.38
N ASN A 257 13.95 41.81 -6.57
CA ASN A 257 13.92 41.89 -5.11
C ASN A 257 15.04 41.08 -4.46
N ALA A 258 16.28 41.45 -4.77
CA ALA A 258 17.48 40.78 -4.24
C ALA A 258 17.58 40.83 -2.70
N VAL A 259 17.02 41.86 -2.06
CA VAL A 259 17.03 41.99 -0.59
C VAL A 259 16.19 40.89 0.06
N LEU A 260 14.95 40.69 -0.41
CA LEU A 260 14.09 39.62 0.10
C LEU A 260 14.71 38.24 -0.15
N ALA A 261 15.26 38.00 -1.35
CA ALA A 261 15.93 36.74 -1.65
C ALA A 261 17.11 36.47 -0.70
N GLY A 262 17.92 37.49 -0.41
CA GLY A 262 19.03 37.37 0.55
C GLY A 262 18.56 37.09 1.98
N LEU A 263 17.48 37.75 2.43
CA LEU A 263 16.87 37.51 3.74
C LEU A 263 16.36 36.07 3.89
N LEU A 264 15.64 35.57 2.88
CA LEU A 264 15.15 34.18 2.87
C LEU A 264 16.29 33.18 2.86
N GLU A 265 17.35 33.44 2.09
CA GLU A 265 18.54 32.59 2.05
C GLU A 265 19.25 32.54 3.41
N GLN A 266 19.46 33.70 4.05
CA GLN A 266 20.10 33.78 5.35
C GLN A 266 19.26 33.10 6.45
N ALA A 267 17.93 33.27 6.41
CA ALA A 267 17.02 32.56 7.29
C ALA A 267 17.11 31.04 7.11
N LEU A 268 17.09 30.57 5.87
CA LEU A 268 17.16 29.15 5.55
C LEU A 268 18.48 28.51 5.98
N GLN A 269 19.61 29.17 5.69
CA GLN A 269 20.94 28.69 6.07
C GLN A 269 21.15 28.64 7.60
N SER A 270 20.34 29.38 8.36
CA SER A 270 20.40 29.35 9.83
C SER A 270 19.65 28.17 10.45
N ILE A 271 18.87 27.41 9.67
CA ILE A 271 18.13 26.25 10.17
C ILE A 271 19.07 25.05 10.29
N ASP A 272 19.27 24.56 11.51
CA ASP A 272 20.18 23.45 11.81
C ASP A 272 19.78 22.14 11.09
N GLU A 273 20.78 21.34 10.68
CA GLU A 273 20.57 20.05 10.01
C GLU A 273 19.78 19.03 10.86
N SER A 274 19.81 19.14 12.19
CA SER A 274 18.95 18.34 13.08
C SER A 274 17.48 18.66 12.86
N LEU A 275 17.14 19.95 12.76
CA LEU A 275 15.78 20.42 12.57
C LEU A 275 15.28 20.08 11.15
N GLN A 276 16.13 20.23 10.14
CA GLN A 276 15.82 19.78 8.77
C GLN A 276 15.47 18.28 8.72
N ARG A 277 16.27 17.43 9.39
CA ARG A 277 15.99 15.98 9.51
C ARG A 277 14.70 15.71 10.28
N GLU A 278 14.40 16.49 11.30
CA GLU A 278 13.15 16.36 12.06
C GLU A 278 11.93 16.68 11.20
N ILE A 279 11.95 17.78 10.43
CA ILE A 279 10.89 18.12 9.46
C ILE A 279 10.66 16.92 8.53
N GLN A 280 11.74 16.41 7.92
CA GLN A 280 11.62 15.28 7.01
C GLN A 280 11.06 14.04 7.71
N ALA A 281 11.55 13.70 8.91
CA ALA A 281 11.11 12.52 9.65
C ALA A 281 9.62 12.58 10.04
N ARG A 282 9.15 13.75 10.50
CA ARG A 282 7.74 14.01 10.88
C ARG A 282 6.78 13.71 9.73
N TRP A 283 7.15 14.14 8.53
CA TRP A 283 6.30 14.04 7.34
C TRP A 283 6.44 12.72 6.57
N THR A 284 7.54 11.99 6.73
CA THR A 284 7.81 10.75 5.96
C THR A 284 7.66 9.46 6.77
N THR A 285 8.04 9.48 8.04
CA THR A 285 8.08 8.30 8.92
C THR A 285 7.15 8.40 10.11
N GLY A 286 6.58 9.60 10.36
CA GLY A 286 5.80 9.89 11.57
C GLY A 286 6.65 9.94 12.85
N LEU A 287 7.98 9.85 12.75
CA LEU A 287 8.92 10.03 13.87
C LEU A 287 8.99 11.52 14.25
N GLY A 288 9.10 11.82 15.55
CA GLY A 288 9.06 13.19 16.06
C GLY A 288 7.66 13.70 16.44
N ALA A 289 6.62 12.86 16.29
CA ALA A 289 5.25 13.16 16.73
C ALA A 289 5.05 13.18 18.26
N ASN A 290 6.10 12.94 19.05
CA ASN A 290 6.04 13.04 20.51
C ASN A 290 6.09 14.51 20.95
N ILE A 291 5.01 15.23 20.67
CA ILE A 291 4.70 16.45 21.40
C ILE A 291 3.84 16.02 22.59
N SER A 292 4.33 16.34 23.77
CA SER A 292 3.74 16.10 25.09
C SER A 292 2.22 16.30 25.09
N GLY A 293 1.52 15.51 25.92
CA GLY A 293 0.06 15.47 26.00
C GLY A 293 -0.58 16.78 26.44
N GLU A 294 -0.71 17.72 25.52
CA GLU A 294 -1.51 18.91 25.72
C GLU A 294 -2.98 18.52 25.69
N ARG A 295 -3.63 18.76 26.84
CA ARG A 295 -5.08 18.87 26.87
C ARG A 295 -5.46 20.06 26.03
N ILE A 296 -6.47 19.91 25.19
CA ILE A 296 -6.94 21.03 24.37
C ILE A 296 -7.75 22.02 25.21
N GLU A 297 -7.71 23.28 24.83
CA GLU A 297 -8.54 24.30 25.44
C GLU A 297 -10.00 24.14 25.01
N LEU A 298 -10.83 23.74 25.97
CA LEU A 298 -12.27 23.60 25.81
C LEU A 298 -12.98 24.80 26.44
N SER A 299 -14.05 25.25 25.80
CA SER A 299 -14.97 26.27 26.33
C SER A 299 -15.71 25.75 27.57
N ALA A 300 -16.28 26.67 28.35
CA ALA A 300 -17.05 26.31 29.54
C ALA A 300 -18.24 25.39 29.22
N GLU A 301 -18.89 25.59 28.08
CA GLU A 301 -20.01 24.77 27.60
C GLU A 301 -19.56 23.34 27.27
N GLU A 302 -18.45 23.19 26.55
CA GLU A 302 -17.88 21.88 26.20
C GLU A 302 -17.40 21.12 27.45
N GLN A 303 -16.77 21.80 28.40
CA GLN A 303 -16.36 21.19 29.67
C GLN A 303 -17.57 20.71 30.49
N ALA A 304 -18.62 21.53 30.57
CA ALA A 304 -19.86 21.15 31.24
C ALA A 304 -20.53 19.96 30.54
N TRP A 305 -20.51 19.93 29.20
CA TRP A 305 -21.03 18.83 28.41
C TRP A 305 -20.29 17.52 28.69
N ILE A 306 -18.95 17.54 28.73
CA ILE A 306 -18.12 16.37 29.06
C ILE A 306 -18.44 15.84 30.46
N LEU A 307 -18.62 16.73 31.45
CA LEU A 307 -18.97 16.34 32.82
C LEU A 307 -20.34 15.65 32.90
N GLN A 308 -21.30 16.06 32.06
CA GLN A 308 -22.63 15.45 31.98
C GLN A 308 -22.64 14.16 31.13
N HIS A 309 -21.74 14.06 30.15
CA HIS A 309 -21.68 12.98 29.16
C HIS A 309 -20.26 12.38 29.08
N PRO A 310 -19.74 11.78 30.17
CA PRO A 310 -18.38 11.23 30.17
C PRO A 310 -18.21 10.04 29.21
N HIS A 311 -19.32 9.35 28.89
CA HIS A 311 -19.35 8.23 27.96
C HIS A 311 -20.08 8.61 26.67
N VAL A 312 -19.39 8.50 25.54
CA VAL A 312 -19.95 8.72 24.21
C VAL A 312 -20.14 7.38 23.52
N MET A 313 -21.38 7.04 23.17
CA MET A 313 -21.69 5.80 22.47
C MET A 313 -21.42 5.94 20.97
N VAL A 314 -20.57 5.06 20.44
CA VAL A 314 -20.16 4.99 19.04
C VAL A 314 -20.79 3.77 18.36
N ALA A 315 -21.72 3.98 17.42
CA ALA A 315 -22.24 2.90 16.58
C ALA A 315 -21.11 2.40 15.66
N SER A 316 -20.75 1.12 15.75
CA SER A 316 -19.53 0.57 15.16
C SER A 316 -19.82 -0.67 14.34
N GLN A 317 -19.71 -0.52 13.02
CA GLN A 317 -19.70 -1.63 12.08
C GLN A 317 -18.26 -2.02 11.77
N GLN A 318 -17.98 -3.32 11.65
CA GLN A 318 -16.63 -3.82 11.38
C GLN A 318 -16.22 -3.54 9.93
N TYR A 319 -15.19 -2.71 9.77
CA TYR A 319 -14.50 -2.37 8.53
C TYR A 319 -12.99 -2.30 8.77
N PRO A 320 -12.26 -3.44 8.74
CA PRO A 320 -10.80 -3.43 8.80
C PRO A 320 -10.19 -2.62 7.62
N PRO A 321 -9.07 -1.90 7.82
CA PRO A 321 -8.33 -1.70 9.07
C PRO A 321 -8.84 -0.52 9.94
N SER A 322 -9.92 0.16 9.55
CA SER A 322 -10.42 1.36 10.23
C SER A 322 -11.00 1.08 11.61
N VAL A 323 -11.93 0.13 11.72
CA VAL A 323 -12.56 -0.32 12.98
C VAL A 323 -12.91 -1.79 12.85
N PHE A 324 -12.40 -2.64 13.73
CA PHE A 324 -12.72 -4.07 13.73
C PHE A 324 -12.43 -4.67 15.12
N LYS A 325 -12.78 -5.94 15.33
CA LYS A 325 -12.41 -6.65 16.55
C LYS A 325 -11.14 -7.47 16.35
N ASP A 326 -10.19 -7.35 17.27
CA ASP A 326 -8.98 -8.18 17.31
C ASP A 326 -9.31 -9.65 17.68
N LYS A 327 -8.27 -10.50 17.73
CA LYS A 327 -8.43 -11.93 18.07
C LYS A 327 -9.00 -12.14 19.47
N GLU A 328 -8.81 -11.16 20.35
CA GLU A 328 -9.30 -11.15 21.73
C GLU A 328 -10.71 -10.54 21.84
N GLY A 329 -11.33 -10.13 20.73
CA GLY A 329 -12.67 -9.56 20.68
C GLY A 329 -12.76 -8.08 21.05
N ARG A 330 -11.63 -7.38 21.20
CA ARG A 330 -11.57 -5.96 21.56
C ARG A 330 -11.57 -5.10 20.30
N TRP A 331 -12.14 -3.90 20.40
CA TRP A 331 -12.10 -2.94 19.30
C TRP A 331 -10.68 -2.47 19.03
N ALA A 332 -10.28 -2.54 17.77
CA ALA A 332 -8.99 -2.15 17.24
C ALA A 332 -9.16 -1.47 15.86
N GLY A 333 -8.14 -0.75 15.42
CA GLY A 333 -8.11 -0.11 14.11
C GLY A 333 -7.70 1.36 14.16
N LEU A 334 -7.55 1.94 12.98
CA LEU A 334 -7.14 3.34 12.78
C LEU A 334 -8.01 4.32 13.57
N ASN A 335 -9.33 4.19 13.44
CA ASN A 335 -10.26 5.14 14.06
C ASN A 335 -10.36 4.90 15.57
N ILE A 336 -10.03 3.69 16.05
CA ILE A 336 -9.93 3.39 17.48
C ILE A 336 -8.72 4.09 18.10
N ASP A 337 -7.55 4.00 17.46
CA ASP A 337 -6.35 4.70 17.92
C ASP A 337 -6.53 6.23 17.91
N LEU A 338 -7.22 6.76 16.88
CA LEU A 338 -7.56 8.17 16.80
C LEU A 338 -8.51 8.60 17.92
N LEU A 339 -9.61 7.85 18.16
CA LEU A 339 -10.53 8.12 19.27
C LEU A 339 -9.82 8.01 20.63
N ASN A 340 -8.90 7.06 20.81
CA ASN A 340 -8.08 6.95 22.02
C ASN A 340 -7.17 8.17 22.22
N ARG A 341 -6.64 8.77 21.13
CA ARG A 341 -5.89 10.02 21.21
C ARG A 341 -6.78 11.18 21.61
N ILE A 342 -7.96 11.30 21.00
CA ILE A 342 -8.97 12.30 21.36
C ILE A 342 -9.39 12.16 22.83
N SER A 343 -9.56 10.93 23.32
CA SER A 343 -9.82 10.65 24.74
C SER A 343 -8.72 11.22 25.65
N ARG A 344 -7.44 11.08 25.28
CA ARG A 344 -6.33 11.67 26.07
C ARG A 344 -6.34 13.21 26.05
N MET A 345 -6.76 13.82 24.94
CA MET A 345 -6.81 15.27 24.76
C MET A 345 -7.98 15.93 25.52
N THR A 346 -9.10 15.21 25.66
CA THR A 346 -10.39 15.77 26.12
C THR A 346 -10.87 15.19 27.44
N GLY A 347 -10.49 13.96 27.78
CA GLY A 347 -11.06 13.19 28.89
C GLY A 347 -12.33 12.40 28.55
N LEU A 348 -12.83 12.44 27.30
CA LEU A 348 -13.99 11.65 26.87
C LEU A 348 -13.69 10.15 26.84
N HIS A 349 -14.69 9.33 27.15
CA HIS A 349 -14.62 7.88 27.00
C HIS A 349 -15.55 7.40 25.88
N PHE A 350 -14.98 6.91 24.79
CA PHE A 350 -15.74 6.32 23.68
C PHE A 350 -16.07 4.86 23.98
N VAL A 351 -17.35 4.52 23.92
CA VAL A 351 -17.85 3.17 24.14
C VAL A 351 -18.53 2.69 22.86
N HIS A 352 -18.18 1.51 22.38
CA HIS A 352 -18.60 1.05 21.05
C HIS A 352 -19.82 0.10 21.14
N LYS A 353 -20.86 0.41 20.39
CA LYS A 353 -22.04 -0.45 20.19
C LYS A 353 -22.00 -1.06 18.79
N GLU A 354 -21.90 -2.38 18.73
CA GLU A 354 -21.74 -3.11 17.47
C GLU A 354 -23.01 -3.02 16.59
N SER A 355 -22.79 -2.86 15.28
CA SER A 355 -23.80 -2.98 14.24
C SER A 355 -23.33 -3.92 13.12
N LEU A 356 -24.27 -4.62 12.50
CA LEU A 356 -24.02 -5.63 11.45
C LEU A 356 -24.27 -5.09 10.03
N SER A 357 -24.94 -3.94 9.91
CA SER A 357 -25.25 -3.31 8.62
C SER A 357 -25.24 -1.80 8.71
N THR A 358 -25.12 -1.15 7.54
CA THR A 358 -25.20 0.31 7.45
C THR A 358 -26.58 0.81 7.87
N ALA A 359 -27.65 0.09 7.50
CA ALA A 359 -29.02 0.40 7.92
C ALA A 359 -29.17 0.39 9.46
N GLN A 360 -28.67 -0.64 10.13
CA GLN A 360 -28.69 -0.72 11.59
C GLN A 360 -27.84 0.38 12.25
N THR A 361 -26.71 0.73 11.64
CA THR A 361 -25.87 1.84 12.13
C THR A 361 -26.63 3.16 12.10
N LEU A 362 -27.36 3.44 11.02
CA LEU A 362 -28.18 4.65 10.91
C LEU A 362 -29.35 4.62 11.91
N GLU A 363 -30.01 3.48 12.10
CA GLU A 363 -31.08 3.32 13.10
C GLU A 363 -30.60 3.60 14.54
N LEU A 364 -29.41 3.14 14.91
CA LEU A 364 -28.81 3.42 16.23
C LEU A 364 -28.57 4.93 16.44
N LEU A 365 -28.21 5.65 15.38
CA LEU A 365 -28.01 7.10 15.42
C LEU A 365 -29.34 7.86 15.43
N GLU A 366 -30.31 7.47 14.60
CA GLU A 366 -31.62 8.11 14.52
C GLU A 366 -32.41 7.95 15.84
N SER A 367 -32.35 6.76 16.45
CA SER A 367 -33.02 6.48 17.73
C SER A 367 -32.31 7.05 18.97
N GLY A 368 -31.12 7.63 18.82
CA GLY A 368 -30.32 8.17 19.93
C GLY A 368 -29.64 7.11 20.79
N GLN A 369 -29.70 5.84 20.39
CA GLN A 369 -28.98 4.74 21.05
C GLN A 369 -27.45 4.82 20.90
N ALA A 370 -26.96 5.61 19.94
CA ALA A 370 -25.57 6.01 19.78
C ALA A 370 -25.48 7.50 19.46
N GLN A 371 -24.44 8.21 19.93
CA GLN A 371 -24.26 9.64 19.65
C GLN A 371 -23.46 9.90 18.37
N MET A 372 -22.60 8.96 17.98
CA MET A 372 -21.72 9.13 16.83
C MET A 372 -21.37 7.81 16.13
N ASN A 373 -20.74 7.92 14.97
CA ASN A 373 -20.12 6.84 14.22
C ASN A 373 -18.81 7.35 13.58
N SER A 374 -17.86 6.45 13.33
CA SER A 374 -16.54 6.80 12.80
C SER A 374 -16.26 6.32 11.38
N THR A 375 -17.21 5.74 10.66
CA THR A 375 -16.99 5.11 9.35
C THR A 375 -18.01 5.50 8.27
N LEU A 376 -19.08 6.22 8.62
CA LEU A 376 -20.09 6.72 7.70
C LEU A 376 -19.57 7.94 6.95
N THR A 377 -19.57 7.86 5.62
CA THR A 377 -19.30 9.00 4.75
C THR A 377 -20.47 9.98 4.72
N ALA A 378 -20.20 11.28 4.57
CA ALA A 378 -21.26 12.26 4.35
C ALA A 378 -22.06 12.03 3.06
N SER A 379 -23.37 12.26 3.12
CA SER A 379 -24.26 12.38 1.96
C SER A 379 -25.34 13.43 2.25
N GLU A 380 -26.01 13.92 1.21
CA GLU A 380 -27.15 14.85 1.36
C GLU A 380 -28.19 14.28 2.33
N ASP A 381 -28.57 13.02 2.15
CA ASP A 381 -29.57 12.33 2.98
C ASP A 381 -29.13 12.23 4.45
N ARG A 382 -27.84 11.91 4.71
CA ARG A 382 -27.30 11.79 6.07
C ARG A 382 -27.15 13.15 6.75
N ARG A 383 -26.82 14.21 5.98
CA ARG A 383 -26.75 15.59 6.47
C ARG A 383 -28.10 16.15 6.93
N LEU A 384 -29.21 15.44 6.71
CA LEU A 384 -30.51 15.82 7.29
C LEU A 384 -30.55 15.66 8.81
N PHE A 385 -29.89 14.63 9.37
CA PHE A 385 -29.93 14.30 10.80
C PHE A 385 -28.57 14.10 11.46
N LEU A 386 -27.48 14.06 10.69
CA LEU A 386 -26.10 14.00 11.17
C LEU A 386 -25.33 15.28 10.80
N ASN A 387 -24.41 15.66 11.67
CA ASN A 387 -23.31 16.55 11.37
C ASN A 387 -22.02 15.73 11.17
N PHE A 388 -21.06 16.29 10.46
CA PHE A 388 -19.78 15.63 10.17
C PHE A 388 -18.65 16.50 10.70
N SER A 389 -17.67 15.88 11.36
CA SER A 389 -16.46 16.55 11.84
C SER A 389 -15.58 17.01 10.68
N HIS A 390 -14.48 17.67 11.01
CA HIS A 390 -13.39 17.86 10.06
C HIS A 390 -12.86 16.51 9.58
N ALA A 391 -12.43 16.49 8.32
CA ALA A 391 -11.84 15.30 7.72
C ALA A 391 -10.45 15.07 8.31
N PHE A 392 -10.15 13.82 8.66
CA PHE A 392 -8.83 13.39 9.17
C PHE A 392 -8.15 12.40 8.21
N GLY A 393 -8.67 12.31 6.99
CA GLY A 393 -8.23 11.35 5.99
C GLY A 393 -9.23 11.26 4.87
N GLY A 394 -9.06 10.22 4.08
CA GLY A 394 -9.97 9.88 3.02
C GLY A 394 -9.33 8.95 2.02
N ALA A 395 -10.18 8.40 1.17
CA ALA A 395 -9.78 7.52 0.10
C ALA A 395 -10.75 7.63 -1.08
N ALA A 396 -10.30 7.16 -2.24
CA ALA A 396 -11.19 7.02 -3.39
C ALA A 396 -12.19 5.88 -3.17
N TRP A 397 -13.33 5.97 -3.84
CA TRP A 397 -14.17 4.81 -4.10
C TRP A 397 -13.60 4.04 -5.28
N VAL A 398 -13.50 2.73 -5.15
CA VAL A 398 -12.98 1.85 -6.22
C VAL A 398 -14.00 0.78 -6.57
N PHE A 399 -14.00 0.38 -7.84
CA PHE A 399 -14.70 -0.82 -8.25
C PHE A 399 -13.99 -2.05 -7.71
N VAL A 400 -14.74 -3.04 -7.27
CA VAL A 400 -14.25 -4.41 -7.05
C VAL A 400 -14.93 -5.28 -8.10
N VAL A 401 -14.11 -5.93 -8.91
CA VAL A 401 -14.52 -6.71 -10.09
C VAL A 401 -13.86 -8.08 -10.04
N ARG A 402 -14.31 -9.01 -10.87
CA ARG A 402 -13.61 -10.28 -11.06
C ARG A 402 -12.23 -10.07 -11.69
N SER A 403 -11.29 -10.96 -11.39
CA SER A 403 -9.88 -10.85 -11.78
C SER A 403 -9.66 -10.75 -13.30
N GLU A 404 -10.53 -11.36 -14.11
CA GLU A 404 -10.46 -11.33 -15.57
C GLU A 404 -11.00 -10.03 -16.19
N ASP A 405 -11.81 -9.27 -15.46
CA ASP A 405 -12.44 -8.07 -16.01
C ASP A 405 -11.52 -6.86 -15.91
N ARG A 406 -10.90 -6.47 -17.02
CA ARG A 406 -10.01 -5.30 -17.13
C ARG A 406 -10.64 -4.05 -17.73
N ARG A 407 -11.89 -4.14 -18.20
CA ARG A 407 -12.48 -3.09 -19.03
C ARG A 407 -13.25 -2.06 -18.22
N LEU A 408 -13.80 -2.45 -17.07
CA LEU A 408 -14.62 -1.55 -16.27
C LEU A 408 -13.80 -0.37 -15.73
N SER A 409 -14.12 0.83 -16.24
CA SER A 409 -13.45 2.07 -15.88
C SER A 409 -14.38 3.17 -15.40
N SER A 410 -15.70 3.03 -15.60
CA SER A 410 -16.67 4.08 -15.27
C SER A 410 -18.06 3.51 -15.01
N LEU A 411 -18.96 4.32 -14.43
CA LEU A 411 -20.34 3.92 -14.14
C LEU A 411 -21.17 3.72 -15.42
N GLU A 412 -20.90 4.47 -16.48
CA GLU A 412 -21.60 4.40 -17.76
C GLU A 412 -21.52 3.00 -18.38
N GLN A 413 -20.41 2.30 -18.18
CA GLN A 413 -20.18 0.95 -18.68
C GLN A 413 -20.99 -0.13 -17.94
N LEU A 414 -21.69 0.24 -16.86
CA LEU A 414 -22.59 -0.65 -16.11
C LEU A 414 -24.06 -0.53 -16.56
N ALA A 415 -24.36 0.21 -17.62
CA ALA A 415 -25.72 0.30 -18.15
C ALA A 415 -26.27 -1.11 -18.48
N GLY A 416 -27.40 -1.47 -17.89
CA GLY A 416 -28.03 -2.79 -18.02
C GLY A 416 -27.40 -3.90 -17.15
N GLU A 417 -26.23 -3.66 -16.57
CA GLU A 417 -25.51 -4.59 -15.70
C GLU A 417 -25.97 -4.49 -14.24
N VAL A 418 -25.64 -5.51 -13.44
CA VAL A 418 -25.95 -5.55 -12.01
C VAL A 418 -24.78 -4.98 -11.21
N LEU A 419 -25.03 -3.96 -10.40
CA LEU A 419 -24.09 -3.41 -9.42
C LEU A 419 -24.57 -3.76 -8.01
N ALA A 420 -23.81 -4.57 -7.29
CA ALA A 420 -24.12 -4.91 -5.90
C ALA A 420 -23.63 -3.81 -4.96
N LEU A 421 -24.47 -3.33 -4.05
CA LEU A 421 -24.11 -2.33 -3.03
C LEU A 421 -24.79 -2.66 -1.70
N PRO A 422 -24.13 -2.43 -0.55
CA PRO A 422 -24.82 -2.45 0.74
C PRO A 422 -26.02 -1.50 0.73
N ALA A 423 -27.10 -1.88 1.39
CA ALA A 423 -28.28 -1.03 1.57
C ALA A 423 -27.88 0.31 2.21
N ARG A 424 -28.42 1.43 1.69
CA ARG A 424 -28.12 2.78 2.19
C ARG A 424 -26.66 3.19 1.99
N HIS A 425 -26.02 2.64 0.95
CA HIS A 425 -24.67 3.04 0.53
C HIS A 425 -24.65 4.53 0.15
N THR A 426 -23.54 5.23 0.44
CA THR A 426 -23.40 6.68 0.24
C THR A 426 -23.66 7.09 -1.21
N LEU A 427 -23.22 6.27 -2.18
CA LEU A 427 -23.40 6.53 -3.61
C LEU A 427 -24.73 6.02 -4.18
N GLU A 428 -25.57 5.34 -3.39
CA GLU A 428 -26.80 4.72 -3.91
C GLU A 428 -27.74 5.77 -4.55
N SER A 429 -28.04 6.85 -3.83
CA SER A 429 -28.92 7.92 -4.32
C SER A 429 -28.34 8.62 -5.55
N PHE A 430 -27.02 8.84 -5.59
CA PHE A 430 -26.34 9.42 -6.75
C PHE A 430 -26.44 8.52 -8.00
N ILE A 431 -26.18 7.22 -7.83
CA ILE A 431 -26.21 6.25 -8.94
C ILE A 431 -27.64 6.09 -9.47
N ARG A 432 -28.65 5.98 -8.60
CA ARG A 432 -30.06 5.87 -9.03
C ARG A 432 -30.52 7.08 -9.84
N ARG A 433 -30.05 8.28 -9.50
CA ARG A 433 -30.44 9.53 -10.19
C ARG A 433 -29.73 9.71 -11.52
N ASN A 434 -28.42 9.46 -11.57
CA ASN A 434 -27.59 9.80 -12.73
C ASN A 434 -27.35 8.62 -13.70
N TYR A 435 -27.51 7.38 -13.22
CA TYR A 435 -27.28 6.16 -13.98
C TYR A 435 -28.46 5.18 -13.80
N PRO A 436 -29.69 5.57 -14.19
CA PRO A 436 -30.91 4.79 -13.91
C PRO A 436 -30.92 3.42 -14.57
N ASP A 437 -30.14 3.23 -15.63
CA ASP A 437 -30.03 1.96 -16.36
C ASP A 437 -29.19 0.90 -15.62
N ILE A 438 -28.45 1.28 -14.57
CA ILE A 438 -27.70 0.34 -13.73
C ILE A 438 -28.68 -0.39 -12.79
N ARG A 439 -28.65 -1.72 -12.79
CA ARG A 439 -29.48 -2.54 -11.90
C ARG A 439 -28.81 -2.66 -10.53
N LEU A 440 -29.20 -1.80 -9.60
CA LEU A 440 -28.70 -1.87 -8.22
C LEU A 440 -29.26 -3.06 -7.47
N ARG A 441 -28.38 -3.96 -7.03
CA ARG A 441 -28.69 -5.06 -6.12
C ARG A 441 -28.28 -4.68 -4.70
N SER A 442 -29.27 -4.45 -3.85
CA SER A 442 -29.02 -4.12 -2.44
C SER A 442 -28.72 -5.38 -1.63
N VAL A 443 -27.67 -5.32 -0.81
CA VAL A 443 -27.21 -6.39 0.10
C VAL A 443 -26.96 -5.87 1.52
N SER A 444 -26.70 -6.74 2.48
CA SER A 444 -26.54 -6.35 3.89
C SER A 444 -25.18 -5.70 4.19
N ASN A 445 -24.12 -6.20 3.55
CA ASN A 445 -22.73 -5.78 3.78
C ASN A 445 -21.84 -6.05 2.55
N TYR A 446 -20.58 -5.62 2.59
CA TYR A 446 -19.65 -5.80 1.46
C TYR A 446 -19.19 -7.24 1.25
N GLU A 447 -19.27 -8.12 2.25
CA GLU A 447 -18.93 -9.53 2.08
C GLU A 447 -19.93 -10.18 1.13
N GLU A 448 -21.22 -9.96 1.35
CA GLU A 448 -22.30 -10.39 0.46
C GLU A 448 -22.16 -9.73 -0.94
N ALA A 449 -21.83 -8.43 -1.00
CA ALA A 449 -21.62 -7.74 -2.27
C ALA A 449 -20.49 -8.38 -3.11
N ARG A 450 -19.34 -8.68 -2.48
CA ARG A 450 -18.20 -9.32 -3.13
C ARG A 450 -18.51 -10.75 -3.54
N ALA A 451 -19.27 -11.50 -2.74
CA ALA A 451 -19.71 -12.85 -3.09
C ALA A 451 -20.54 -12.86 -4.38
N LEU A 452 -21.46 -11.91 -4.58
CA LEU A 452 -22.23 -11.77 -5.82
C LEU A 452 -21.35 -11.41 -7.03
N VAL A 453 -20.30 -10.62 -6.84
CA VAL A 453 -19.34 -10.31 -7.92
C VAL A 453 -18.54 -11.55 -8.30
N SER A 454 -18.06 -12.30 -7.30
CA SER A 454 -17.30 -13.54 -7.47
C SER A 454 -18.13 -14.63 -8.16
N SER A 455 -19.41 -14.78 -7.78
CA SER A 455 -20.34 -15.73 -8.42
C SER A 455 -20.76 -15.36 -9.84
N GLY A 456 -20.55 -14.10 -10.24
CA GLY A 456 -20.97 -13.58 -11.54
C GLY A 456 -22.37 -12.99 -11.58
N GLU A 457 -23.12 -13.04 -10.48
CA GLU A 457 -24.46 -12.44 -10.36
C GLU A 457 -24.45 -10.91 -10.39
N ALA A 458 -23.35 -10.31 -9.95
CA ALA A 458 -23.06 -8.89 -10.09
C ALA A 458 -21.83 -8.67 -10.99
N ARG A 459 -21.87 -7.59 -11.77
CA ARG A 459 -20.73 -7.15 -12.59
C ARG A 459 -19.64 -6.54 -11.73
N ALA A 460 -20.02 -5.77 -10.71
CA ALA A 460 -19.11 -5.11 -9.78
C ALA A 460 -19.79 -4.81 -8.43
N THR A 461 -18.98 -4.43 -7.44
CA THR A 461 -19.39 -3.64 -6.27
C THR A 461 -18.49 -2.41 -6.17
N ILE A 462 -18.91 -1.37 -5.46
CA ILE A 462 -18.07 -0.21 -5.15
C ILE A 462 -17.75 -0.23 -3.66
N GLN A 463 -16.48 -0.06 -3.30
CA GLN A 463 -16.04 -0.03 -1.91
C GLN A 463 -14.91 0.99 -1.73
N ASN A 464 -14.71 1.48 -0.51
CA ASN A 464 -13.64 2.41 -0.20
C ASN A 464 -12.27 1.71 -0.34
N GLU A 465 -11.31 2.38 -0.97
CA GLU A 465 -9.97 1.86 -1.28
C GLU A 465 -9.22 1.32 -0.04
N VAL A 466 -9.27 2.04 1.07
CA VAL A 466 -8.58 1.65 2.31
C VAL A 466 -9.18 0.35 2.88
N GLN A 467 -10.48 0.13 2.70
CA GLN A 467 -11.15 -1.06 3.19
C GLN A 467 -10.88 -2.29 2.33
N VAL A 468 -10.65 -2.12 1.02
CA VAL A 468 -10.31 -3.24 0.13
C VAL A 468 -8.85 -3.65 0.25
N GLN A 469 -7.97 -2.74 0.67
CA GLN A 469 -6.53 -3.00 0.85
C GLN A 469 -6.24 -4.18 1.80
N GLY A 470 -7.02 -4.31 2.88
CA GLY A 470 -6.81 -5.37 3.89
C GLY A 470 -7.37 -6.73 3.49
N LEU A 471 -8.00 -6.86 2.31
CA LEU A 471 -8.68 -8.06 1.87
C LEU A 471 -7.82 -8.86 0.90
N ASN A 472 -7.86 -10.19 1.01
CA ASN A 472 -7.20 -11.06 0.03
C ASN A 472 -8.12 -11.34 -1.17
N LEU A 473 -8.46 -10.29 -1.92
CA LEU A 473 -9.40 -10.37 -3.04
C LEU A 473 -9.01 -11.42 -4.09
N ALA A 474 -7.71 -11.66 -4.26
CA ALA A 474 -7.20 -12.63 -5.22
C ALA A 474 -7.66 -14.07 -4.93
N ASP A 475 -7.75 -14.46 -3.65
CA ASP A 475 -8.24 -15.79 -3.24
C ASP A 475 -9.72 -15.97 -3.60
N ASP A 476 -10.48 -14.87 -3.63
CA ASP A 476 -11.90 -14.84 -3.99
C ASP A 476 -12.14 -14.69 -5.51
N GLY A 477 -11.07 -14.71 -6.33
CA GLY A 477 -11.16 -14.46 -7.76
C GLY A 477 -11.50 -13.01 -8.12
N LEU A 478 -11.26 -12.07 -7.20
CA LEU A 478 -11.56 -10.65 -7.34
C LEU A 478 -10.28 -9.81 -7.45
N ARG A 479 -10.44 -8.59 -7.95
CA ARG A 479 -9.40 -7.56 -7.97
C ARG A 479 -9.99 -6.17 -7.72
N VAL A 480 -9.13 -5.26 -7.29
CA VAL A 480 -9.45 -3.83 -7.30
C VAL A 480 -9.40 -3.32 -8.74
N GLY A 481 -10.52 -2.76 -9.19
CA GLY A 481 -10.68 -2.08 -10.48
C GLY A 481 -10.20 -0.64 -10.44
N ARG A 482 -10.78 0.21 -11.28
CA ARG A 482 -10.49 1.66 -11.27
C ARG A 482 -11.24 2.38 -10.15
N SER A 483 -10.74 3.58 -9.83
CA SER A 483 -11.48 4.56 -9.04
C SER A 483 -12.76 5.02 -9.76
N VAL A 484 -13.78 5.33 -8.96
CA VAL A 484 -15.05 5.89 -9.45
C VAL A 484 -14.85 7.40 -9.59
N GLU A 485 -14.94 7.89 -10.82
CA GLU A 485 -14.62 9.27 -11.18
C GLU A 485 -15.42 10.30 -10.35
N GLY A 486 -14.75 11.38 -9.93
CA GLY A 486 -15.38 12.48 -9.19
C GLY A 486 -15.83 12.13 -7.77
N THR A 487 -15.51 10.93 -7.25
CA THR A 487 -15.96 10.49 -5.94
C THR A 487 -14.80 10.27 -4.96
N TRP A 488 -14.62 11.23 -4.06
CA TRP A 488 -13.71 11.12 -2.91
C TRP A 488 -14.52 10.87 -1.63
N SER A 489 -14.09 9.90 -0.82
CA SER A 489 -14.64 9.68 0.51
C SER A 489 -13.75 10.34 1.54
N ALA A 490 -14.18 11.46 2.11
CA ALA A 490 -13.55 12.02 3.30
C ALA A 490 -13.79 11.10 4.51
N ASP A 491 -12.76 10.91 5.32
CA ASP A 491 -12.89 10.22 6.61
C ASP A 491 -13.26 11.27 7.67
N GLU A 492 -14.51 11.25 8.10
CA GLU A 492 -15.10 12.19 9.05
C GLU A 492 -15.80 11.41 10.18
N PHE A 493 -15.93 12.00 11.37
CA PHE A 493 -16.82 11.50 12.39
C PHE A 493 -18.25 11.99 12.13
N ALA A 494 -19.20 11.07 12.05
CA ALA A 494 -20.61 11.38 11.95
C ALA A 494 -21.20 11.51 13.36
N VAL A 495 -21.78 12.66 13.68
CA VAL A 495 -22.34 12.99 15.00
C VAL A 495 -23.81 13.34 14.85
N ARG A 496 -24.67 12.92 15.78
CA ARG A 496 -26.08 13.33 15.75
C ARG A 496 -26.21 14.85 15.81
N LYS A 497 -27.17 15.40 15.07
CA LYS A 497 -27.38 16.86 15.00
C LYS A 497 -27.73 17.52 16.33
N ASP A 498 -28.31 16.78 17.25
CA ASP A 498 -28.66 17.22 18.60
C ASP A 498 -27.46 17.17 19.58
N GLN A 499 -26.24 16.90 19.09
CA GLN A 499 -24.99 16.88 19.87
C GLN A 499 -23.94 17.86 19.31
N PRO A 500 -24.23 19.17 19.21
CA PRO A 500 -23.32 20.15 18.64
C PRO A 500 -22.03 20.33 19.46
N GLU A 501 -22.08 20.17 20.78
CA GLU A 501 -20.91 20.28 21.67
C GLU A 501 -19.93 19.14 21.41
N LEU A 502 -20.42 17.90 21.25
CA LEU A 502 -19.58 16.75 20.88
C LEU A 502 -18.86 16.99 19.55
N LEU A 503 -19.59 17.49 18.55
CA LEU A 503 -18.99 17.83 17.26
C LEU A 503 -17.90 18.91 17.41
N SER A 504 -18.15 19.94 18.20
CA SER A 504 -17.17 21.01 18.48
C SER A 504 -15.91 20.46 19.14
N ILE A 505 -16.06 19.60 20.16
CA ILE A 505 -14.94 18.94 20.86
C ILE A 505 -14.12 18.09 19.89
N LEU A 506 -14.78 17.27 19.07
CA LEU A 506 -14.10 16.45 18.06
C LEU A 506 -13.33 17.33 17.06
N ASN A 507 -13.95 18.41 16.59
CA ASN A 507 -13.33 19.35 15.67
C ASN A 507 -12.09 20.04 16.25
N LYS A 508 -12.16 20.53 17.49
CA LYS A 508 -10.99 21.11 18.19
C LYS A 508 -9.89 20.08 18.42
N SER A 509 -10.29 18.84 18.74
CA SER A 509 -9.33 17.74 18.92
C SER A 509 -8.59 17.42 17.62
N LEU A 510 -9.31 17.36 16.49
CA LEU A 510 -8.72 17.12 15.18
C LEU A 510 -7.85 18.30 14.71
N GLU A 511 -8.23 19.54 15.03
CA GLU A 511 -7.43 20.74 14.71
C GLU A 511 -6.11 20.78 15.49
N ALA A 512 -6.15 20.39 16.77
CA ALA A 512 -4.99 20.37 17.65
C ALA A 512 -4.12 19.12 17.46
N LEU A 513 -4.59 18.10 16.74
CA LEU A 513 -3.83 16.88 16.49
C LEU A 513 -2.68 17.17 15.51
N PRO A 514 -1.40 16.95 15.91
CA PRO A 514 -0.30 17.14 15.00
C PRO A 514 -0.42 16.20 13.79
N VAL A 515 -0.24 16.72 12.58
CA VAL A 515 -0.37 15.89 11.35
C VAL A 515 0.64 14.75 11.33
N ALA A 516 1.84 14.96 11.88
CA ALA A 516 2.82 13.89 12.04
C ALA A 516 2.28 12.72 12.90
N GLU A 517 1.51 13.02 13.95
CA GLU A 517 0.88 12.01 14.80
C GLU A 517 -0.23 11.27 14.05
N LEU A 518 -1.08 12.01 13.32
CA LEU A 518 -2.11 11.42 12.46
C LEU A 518 -1.49 10.53 11.38
N SER A 519 -0.43 10.99 10.73
CA SER A 519 0.35 10.23 9.74
C SER A 519 0.96 8.98 10.35
N ALA A 520 1.48 9.04 11.59
CA ALA A 520 2.00 7.87 12.31
C ALA A 520 0.90 6.83 12.61
N ILE A 521 -0.28 7.27 13.08
CA ILE A 521 -1.44 6.40 13.29
C ILE A 521 -1.84 5.74 11.96
N ARG A 522 -1.93 6.51 10.87
CA ARG A 522 -2.26 5.97 9.55
C ARG A 522 -1.21 4.97 9.07
N LEU A 523 0.08 5.28 9.22
CA LEU A 523 1.16 4.41 8.79
C LEU A 523 1.16 3.07 9.55
N LYS A 524 0.85 3.08 10.85
CA LYS A 524 0.71 1.86 11.66
C LYS A 524 -0.32 0.88 11.07
N TRP A 525 -1.46 1.40 10.61
CA TRP A 525 -2.59 0.57 10.15
C TRP A 525 -2.59 0.31 8.64
N LEU A 526 -2.21 1.31 7.84
CA LEU A 526 -2.24 1.25 6.38
C LEU A 526 -0.91 0.82 5.77
N GLY A 527 0.20 1.10 6.46
CA GLY A 527 1.55 0.79 5.98
C GLY A 527 2.07 -0.58 6.38
N ALA A 528 1.36 -1.28 7.26
CA ALA A 528 1.69 -2.66 7.59
C ALA A 528 1.47 -3.55 6.36
N THR A 529 2.55 -3.88 5.64
CA THR A 529 2.54 -4.99 4.70
C THR A 529 2.22 -6.26 5.47
N PRO A 530 1.29 -7.12 5.01
CA PRO A 530 1.12 -8.44 5.59
C PRO A 530 2.48 -9.11 5.62
N VAL A 531 2.96 -9.50 6.82
CA VAL A 531 4.15 -10.33 6.94
C VAL A 531 3.89 -11.55 6.06
N PRO A 532 4.74 -11.85 5.06
CA PRO A 532 4.49 -12.94 4.14
C PRO A 532 4.23 -14.19 4.98
N MET A 533 3.03 -14.77 4.83
CA MET A 533 2.64 -15.96 5.58
C MET A 533 3.79 -16.97 5.51
N PRO A 534 4.27 -17.47 6.66
CA PRO A 534 5.46 -18.30 6.66
C PRO A 534 5.22 -19.54 5.80
N ALA A 535 6.24 -19.95 5.05
CA ALA A 535 6.10 -20.85 3.90
C ALA A 535 5.33 -22.16 4.18
N TRP A 536 5.34 -22.64 5.43
CA TRP A 536 4.60 -23.82 5.86
C TRP A 536 3.07 -23.68 5.79
N GLN A 537 2.50 -22.46 5.87
CA GLN A 537 1.06 -22.24 5.66
C GLN A 537 0.66 -22.25 4.18
N ARG A 538 1.61 -22.12 3.25
CA ARG A 538 1.37 -22.23 1.80
C ARG A 538 1.46 -23.66 1.30
N VAL A 539 1.89 -24.60 2.15
CA VAL A 539 2.01 -26.01 1.79
C VAL A 539 0.60 -26.60 1.73
N PRO A 540 0.14 -27.08 0.56
CA PRO A 540 -1.18 -27.70 0.45
C PRO A 540 -1.30 -28.87 1.42
N THR A 541 -2.50 -29.08 1.98
CA THR A 541 -2.74 -30.12 3.00
C THR A 541 -2.33 -31.53 2.52
N TRP A 542 -2.40 -31.78 1.20
CA TRP A 542 -1.99 -33.06 0.60
C TRP A 542 -0.50 -33.38 0.75
N VAL A 543 0.37 -32.37 0.85
CA VAL A 543 1.82 -32.57 1.00
C VAL A 543 2.14 -33.21 2.36
N TYR A 544 1.42 -32.83 3.42
CA TYR A 544 1.55 -33.48 4.73
C TYR A 544 1.19 -34.97 4.66
N TRP A 545 0.11 -35.30 3.93
CA TRP A 545 -0.27 -36.70 3.69
C TRP A 545 0.76 -37.44 2.83
N ALA A 546 1.35 -36.78 1.82
CA ALA A 546 2.40 -37.38 1.01
C ALA A 546 3.65 -37.70 1.84
N VAL A 547 4.09 -36.78 2.70
CA VAL A 547 5.23 -36.99 3.61
C VAL A 547 4.93 -38.09 4.64
N ALA A 548 3.74 -38.09 5.25
CA ALA A 548 3.33 -39.14 6.18
C ALA A 548 3.32 -40.52 5.51
N THR A 549 2.83 -40.59 4.26
CA THR A 549 2.81 -41.82 3.47
C THR A 549 4.23 -42.29 3.13
N ALA A 550 5.11 -41.37 2.71
CA ALA A 550 6.51 -41.68 2.42
C ALA A 550 7.26 -42.19 3.66
N LEU A 551 7.02 -41.59 4.83
CA LEU A 551 7.56 -42.07 6.11
C LEU A 551 7.04 -43.47 6.46
N LEU A 552 5.76 -43.74 6.24
CA LEU A 552 5.15 -45.03 6.50
C LEU A 552 5.72 -46.12 5.58
N PHE A 553 5.91 -45.83 4.29
CA PHE A 553 6.61 -46.73 3.36
C PHE A 553 8.09 -46.93 3.74
N GLY A 554 8.77 -45.88 4.19
CA GLY A 554 10.14 -45.96 4.70
C GLY A 554 10.25 -46.90 5.91
N LEU A 555 9.35 -46.76 6.89
CA LEU A 555 9.28 -47.63 8.06
C LEU A 555 8.92 -49.08 7.69
N ALA A 556 7.96 -49.29 6.78
CA ALA A 556 7.61 -50.61 6.29
C ALA A 556 8.79 -51.28 5.56
N SER A 557 9.53 -50.53 4.74
CA SER A 557 10.74 -50.99 4.05
C SER A 557 11.85 -51.36 5.03
N LEU A 558 12.08 -50.55 6.07
CA LEU A 558 13.04 -50.85 7.13
C LEU A 558 12.65 -52.10 7.93
N ALA A 559 11.38 -52.25 8.27
CA ALA A 559 10.85 -53.44 8.94
C ALA A 559 11.02 -54.70 8.06
N TRP A 560 10.72 -54.60 6.77
CA TRP A 560 10.91 -55.68 5.80
C TRP A 560 12.37 -56.06 5.64
N SER A 561 13.26 -55.08 5.45
CA SER A 561 14.71 -55.27 5.35
C SER A 561 15.28 -55.95 6.60
N SER A 562 14.81 -55.55 7.79
CA SER A 562 15.21 -56.16 9.05
C SER A 562 14.75 -57.62 9.16
N ARG A 563 13.50 -57.89 8.78
CA ARG A 563 12.94 -59.26 8.76
C ARG A 563 13.68 -60.15 7.75
N LEU A 564 14.03 -59.62 6.58
CA LEU A 564 14.78 -60.33 5.55
C LEU A 564 16.19 -60.69 6.03
N LYS A 565 16.90 -59.76 6.68
CA LYS A 565 18.22 -60.03 7.29
C LYS A 565 18.16 -61.14 8.33
N LEU A 566 17.12 -61.14 9.18
CA LEU A 566 16.87 -62.20 10.15
C LEU A 566 16.65 -63.57 9.48
N GLN A 567 15.84 -63.63 8.41
CA GLN A 567 15.61 -64.87 7.67
C GLN A 567 16.87 -65.42 6.99
N ILE A 568 17.71 -64.53 6.43
CA ILE A 568 18.97 -64.92 5.81
C ILE A 568 19.94 -65.50 6.85
N GLN A 569 20.07 -64.87 8.03
CA GLN A 569 20.90 -65.41 9.10
C GLN A 569 20.42 -66.77 9.61
N GLN A 570 19.11 -66.97 9.71
CA GLN A 570 18.54 -68.27 10.08
C GLN A 570 18.87 -69.35 9.05
N ARG A 571 18.77 -69.04 7.75
CA ARG A 571 19.14 -69.98 6.68
C ARG A 571 20.63 -70.34 6.70
N LEU A 572 21.51 -69.35 6.82
CA LEU A 572 22.96 -69.57 6.88
C LEU A 572 23.35 -70.44 8.08
N ASN A 573 22.70 -70.25 9.24
CA ASN A 573 22.93 -71.09 10.42
C ASN A 573 22.43 -72.53 10.22
N ALA A 574 21.30 -72.73 9.53
CA ALA A 574 20.79 -74.06 9.21
C ALA A 574 21.70 -74.80 8.20
N GLU A 575 22.18 -74.09 7.18
CA GLU A 575 23.11 -74.62 6.18
C GLU A 575 24.45 -75.01 6.81
N LYS A 576 24.98 -74.16 7.71
CA LYS A 576 26.20 -74.48 8.48
C LYS A 576 26.03 -75.73 9.33
N ARG A 577 24.91 -75.87 10.06
CA ARG A 577 24.62 -77.08 10.87
C ARG A 577 24.55 -78.35 10.02
N LEU A 578 23.94 -78.27 8.84
CA LEU A 578 23.86 -79.42 7.93
C LEU A 578 25.26 -79.79 7.40
N ASN A 579 26.06 -78.79 7.03
CA ASN A 579 27.42 -79.02 6.55
C ASN A 579 28.33 -79.61 7.65
N ASP A 580 28.22 -79.11 8.89
CA ASP A 580 28.93 -79.65 10.05
C ASP A 580 28.54 -81.12 10.31
N GLN A 581 27.26 -81.47 10.19
CA GLN A 581 26.78 -82.86 10.30
C GLN A 581 27.33 -83.76 9.19
N LEU A 582 27.34 -83.29 7.93
CA LEU A 582 27.89 -84.05 6.80
C LEU A 582 29.40 -84.25 6.94
N ALA A 583 30.13 -83.22 7.37
CA ALA A 583 31.57 -83.30 7.62
C ALA A 583 31.87 -84.29 8.76
N PHE A 584 31.10 -84.25 9.85
CA PHE A 584 31.22 -85.21 10.94
C PHE A 584 30.92 -86.65 10.48
N MET A 585 29.83 -86.86 9.73
CA MET A 585 29.47 -88.18 9.19
C MET A 585 30.58 -88.71 8.27
N ARG A 586 31.15 -87.88 7.40
CA ARG A 586 32.29 -88.27 6.55
C ARG A 586 33.52 -88.62 7.38
N ALA A 587 33.86 -87.81 8.39
CA ALA A 587 34.99 -88.08 9.27
C ALA A 587 34.82 -89.38 10.06
N LEU A 588 33.60 -89.68 10.53
CA LEU A 588 33.30 -90.97 11.17
C LEU A 588 33.45 -92.14 10.21
N LEU A 589 32.90 -92.03 8.99
CA LEU A 589 33.04 -93.06 7.97
C LEU A 589 34.51 -93.31 7.62
N ASP A 590 35.30 -92.24 7.44
CA ASP A 590 36.73 -92.29 7.12
C ASP A 590 37.61 -92.80 8.26
N GLY A 591 37.17 -92.66 9.51
CA GLY A 591 37.86 -93.20 10.68
C GLY A 591 37.75 -94.72 10.83
N ILE A 592 36.83 -95.38 10.11
CA ILE A 592 36.65 -96.83 10.21
C ILE A 592 37.70 -97.54 9.34
N PRO A 593 38.56 -98.41 9.93
CA PRO A 593 39.65 -99.05 9.20
C PRO A 593 39.18 -100.08 8.17
N ASN A 594 37.95 -100.60 8.30
CA ASN A 594 37.39 -101.52 7.32
C ASN A 594 36.78 -100.75 6.13
N PRO A 595 36.92 -101.26 4.89
CA PRO A 595 36.27 -100.67 3.71
C PRO A 595 34.75 -100.63 3.89
N ILE A 596 34.18 -99.42 3.93
CA ILE A 596 32.74 -99.20 3.95
C ILE A 596 32.33 -98.47 2.70
N PHE A 597 31.26 -98.96 2.07
CA PHE A 597 30.66 -98.33 0.93
C PHE A 597 29.13 -98.44 1.00
N VAL A 598 28.45 -97.41 0.50
CA VAL A 598 27.00 -97.32 0.41
C VAL A 598 26.61 -97.35 -1.05
N ARG A 599 25.61 -98.17 -1.41
CA ARG A 599 25.04 -98.24 -2.76
C ARG A 599 23.57 -97.82 -2.75
N ASP A 600 23.08 -97.34 -3.88
CA ASP A 600 21.65 -97.14 -4.09
C ASP A 600 20.93 -98.47 -4.37
N LEU A 601 19.60 -98.39 -4.51
CA LEU A 601 18.75 -99.56 -4.78
C LEU A 601 19.04 -100.20 -6.15
N GLU A 602 19.68 -99.46 -7.06
CA GLU A 602 20.15 -99.94 -8.36
C GLU A 602 21.59 -100.50 -8.31
N GLY A 603 22.19 -100.57 -7.12
CA GLY A 603 23.51 -101.17 -6.89
C GLY A 603 24.70 -100.27 -7.26
N ARG A 604 24.49 -98.97 -7.49
CA ARG A 604 25.54 -97.98 -7.81
C ARG A 604 26.13 -97.38 -6.55
N LEU A 605 27.45 -97.14 -6.55
CA LEU A 605 28.18 -96.59 -5.40
C LEU A 605 27.79 -95.12 -5.14
N ILE A 606 27.21 -94.82 -3.97
CA ILE A 606 26.84 -93.46 -3.54
C ILE A 606 28.02 -92.78 -2.82
N THR A 607 28.62 -93.47 -1.85
CA THR A 607 29.76 -92.98 -1.07
C THR A 607 30.57 -94.16 -0.55
N CYS A 608 31.87 -93.95 -0.30
CA CYS A 608 32.73 -94.91 0.38
C CYS A 608 33.65 -94.16 1.34
N ASN A 609 34.23 -94.88 2.30
CA ASN A 609 35.23 -94.32 3.19
C ASN A 609 36.64 -94.39 2.58
N LYS A 610 37.56 -93.65 3.18
CA LYS A 610 38.96 -93.59 2.75
C LYS A 610 39.67 -94.96 2.73
N SER A 611 39.32 -95.87 3.65
CA SER A 611 39.87 -97.23 3.66
C SER A 611 39.48 -98.02 2.40
N TYR A 612 38.24 -97.89 1.93
CA TYR A 612 37.78 -98.49 0.67
C TYR A 612 38.57 -97.97 -0.54
N GLU A 613 38.84 -96.66 -0.60
CA GLU A 613 39.67 -96.07 -1.66
C GLU A 613 41.11 -96.59 -1.64
N GLN A 614 41.72 -96.67 -0.44
CA GLN A 614 43.10 -97.12 -0.26
C GLN A 614 43.29 -98.59 -0.65
N GLN A 615 42.35 -99.47 -0.27
CA GLN A 615 42.50 -100.90 -0.53
C GLN A 615 42.24 -101.26 -2.01
N LEU A 616 41.38 -100.52 -2.70
CA LEU A 616 41.09 -100.73 -4.13
C LEU A 616 41.98 -99.88 -5.06
N GLY A 617 42.84 -99.02 -4.49
CA GLY A 617 43.80 -98.20 -5.25
C GLY A 617 43.15 -97.16 -6.17
N THR A 618 41.93 -96.71 -5.88
CA THR A 618 41.16 -95.79 -6.72
C THR A 618 40.30 -94.84 -5.87
N SER A 619 40.07 -93.61 -6.33
CA SER A 619 39.26 -92.62 -5.61
C SER A 619 37.78 -92.67 -6.04
N LEU A 620 36.89 -92.34 -5.10
CA LEU A 620 35.44 -92.24 -5.31
C LEU A 620 35.11 -91.31 -6.49
N VAL A 621 35.86 -90.21 -6.65
CA VAL A 621 35.68 -89.26 -7.76
C VAL A 621 35.91 -89.96 -9.10
N ARG A 622 36.99 -90.75 -9.24
CA ARG A 622 37.28 -91.51 -10.48
C ARG A 622 36.28 -92.62 -10.75
N ILE A 623 35.75 -93.27 -9.71
CA ILE A 623 34.70 -94.29 -9.84
C ILE A 623 33.37 -93.66 -10.27
N SER A 624 33.04 -92.48 -9.75
CA SER A 624 31.79 -91.76 -10.07
C SER A 624 31.77 -91.17 -11.48
N GLU A 625 32.94 -90.89 -12.06
CA GLU A 625 33.09 -90.37 -13.44
C GLU A 625 32.91 -91.47 -14.51
N HIS A 626 33.04 -92.76 -14.16
CA HIS A 626 32.82 -93.90 -15.07
C HIS A 626 31.45 -94.57 -14.86
N ARG A 627 30.41 -93.74 -14.69
CA ARG A 627 29.06 -94.09 -14.20
C ARG A 627 28.27 -95.16 -14.98
N ASP A 628 28.73 -95.60 -16.16
CA ASP A 628 27.96 -96.43 -17.09
C ASP A 628 28.56 -97.83 -17.40
N ARG A 629 29.46 -98.38 -16.57
CA ARG A 629 29.93 -99.78 -16.76
C ARG A 629 29.92 -100.60 -15.46
N PRO A 630 29.31 -101.80 -15.44
CA PRO A 630 29.35 -102.68 -14.27
C PRO A 630 30.76 -103.25 -14.08
N PHE A 631 31.44 -102.87 -13.00
CA PHE A 631 32.69 -103.52 -12.57
C PHE A 631 32.39 -104.95 -12.12
N ARG A 632 32.77 -105.94 -12.96
CA ARG A 632 32.83 -107.36 -12.58
C ARG A 632 34.15 -107.62 -11.85
N LEU A 633 34.06 -107.92 -10.56
CA LEU A 633 35.16 -108.49 -9.79
C LEU A 633 35.42 -109.91 -10.33
N ILE A 634 36.56 -110.10 -11.00
CA ILE A 634 37.06 -111.43 -11.34
C ILE A 634 37.65 -112.03 -10.06
N VAL A 635 36.91 -112.97 -9.46
CA VAL A 635 37.45 -113.86 -8.41
C VAL A 635 38.16 -115.00 -9.12
N THR A 636 39.47 -114.86 -9.37
CA THR A 636 40.34 -116.02 -9.64
C THR A 636 40.95 -116.46 -8.32
N GLY A 637 40.39 -117.52 -7.73
CA GLY A 637 41.02 -118.23 -6.63
C GLY A 637 42.17 -119.11 -7.13
N HIS A 638 43.35 -118.94 -6.56
CA HIS A 638 44.31 -120.00 -6.36
C HIS A 638 44.68 -120.01 -4.88
N PHE A 639 44.16 -121.01 -4.18
CA PHE A 639 44.65 -121.46 -2.88
C PHE A 639 45.87 -122.37 -3.13
N ALA A 640 46.98 -122.16 -2.42
CA ALA A 640 47.75 -123.24 -1.76
C ALA A 640 49.04 -122.73 -1.06
N ASN A 641 49.14 -123.08 0.22
CA ASN A 641 50.32 -123.48 1.01
C ASN A 641 51.54 -122.55 1.14
N ALA A 642 51.67 -121.87 2.28
CA ALA A 642 52.54 -122.23 3.41
C ALA A 642 52.45 -121.14 4.50
#